data_AF-A0A5F1YDV2-F1
#
_entry.id   AF-A0A5F1YDV2-F1
#
_cell.length_a   1.000
_cell.length_b   1.000
_cell.length_c   1.000
_cell.angle_alpha   90.00
_cell.angle_beta   90.00
_cell.angle_gamma   90.00
#
_symmetry.space_group_name_H-M   'P 1'
#
loop_
_entity.id
_entity.type
_entity.pdbx_description
1 polymer ?
#
loop_
_entity_poly.entity_id
_entity_poly.type
_entity_poly.pdbx_seq_one_letter_code
_entity_poly.pdbx_strand_id
1 'polypeptide(L)' 'MSQTKFVFSQNKKGQNTLKFMDTKNRMCSIVESEPIGKEPTIWCGPDTADRMRLSRRQAGELGEILTKYSETGSFE' A
#
# COMPACT_ATOMS: atom_id res chain seq x y z
N MET A 1 20.99 7.87 -5.89
CA MET A 1 19.62 7.76 -5.34
C MET A 1 19.19 6.32 -5.49
N SER A 2 18.81 5.64 -4.40
CA SER A 2 18.30 4.26 -4.47
C SER A 2 16.95 4.30 -5.19
N GLN A 3 16.82 3.69 -6.36
CA GLN A 3 15.51 3.50 -6.98
C GLN A 3 14.68 2.62 -6.05
N THR A 4 13.55 3.14 -5.55
CA THR A 4 12.59 2.32 -4.81
C THR A 4 12.07 1.24 -5.73
N LYS A 5 12.59 0.02 -5.59
CA LYS A 5 12.16 -1.12 -6.39
C LYS A 5 10.89 -1.69 -5.80
N PHE A 6 9.81 -1.54 -6.55
CA PHE A 6 8.54 -2.23 -6.30
C PHE A 6 8.66 -3.69 -6.74
N VAL A 7 8.27 -4.63 -5.88
CA VAL A 7 8.26 -6.06 -6.17
C VAL A 7 6.83 -6.58 -6.07
N PHE A 8 6.27 -6.98 -7.20
CA PHE A 8 4.97 -7.64 -7.29
C PHE A 8 5.13 -9.15 -7.15
N SER A 9 4.27 -9.79 -6.37
CA SER A 9 4.26 -11.23 -6.12
C SER A 9 2.89 -11.69 -5.64
N GLN A 10 2.71 -13.00 -5.45
CA GLN A 10 1.57 -13.56 -4.74
C GLN A 10 2.03 -14.23 -3.44
N ASN A 11 1.24 -14.10 -2.38
CA ASN A 11 1.51 -14.78 -1.13
C ASN A 11 1.04 -16.25 -1.18
N LYS A 12 1.29 -17.03 -0.12
CA LYS A 12 0.91 -18.45 -0.03
C LYS A 12 -0.60 -18.71 -0.13
N LYS A 13 -1.43 -17.68 0.06
CA LYS A 13 -2.90 -17.74 -0.09
C LYS A 13 -3.36 -17.32 -1.49
N GLY A 14 -2.43 -17.05 -2.43
CA GLY A 14 -2.74 -16.57 -3.77
C GLY A 14 -3.13 -15.09 -3.86
N GLN A 15 -3.00 -14.32 -2.79
CA GLN A 15 -3.34 -12.89 -2.77
C GLN A 15 -2.21 -12.08 -3.38
N ASN A 16 -2.55 -11.09 -4.22
CA ASN A 16 -1.55 -10.20 -4.80
C ASN A 16 -0.89 -9.35 -3.71
N THR A 17 0.42 -9.20 -3.82
CA THR A 17 1.27 -8.48 -2.88
C THR A 17 2.25 -7.60 -3.63
N LEU A 18 2.34 -6.34 -3.22
CA LEU A 18 3.36 -5.39 -3.64
C LEU A 18 4.27 -5.09 -2.44
N LYS A 19 5.59 -5.23 -2.61
CA LYS A 19 6.58 -4.89 -1.58
C LYS A 19 7.50 -3.76 -2.05
N PHE A 20 7.91 -2.91 -1.11
CA PHE A 20 8.84 -1.81 -1.37
C PHE A 20 9.54 -1.36 -0.08
N MET A 21 10.63 -0.61 -0.22
CA MET A 21 11.32 0.02 0.90
C MET A 21 10.85 1.46 1.07
N ASP A 22 10.54 1.89 2.29
CA ASP A 22 10.26 3.29 2.57
C ASP A 22 11.55 4.13 2.71
N THR A 23 11.40 5.43 2.95
CA THR A 23 12.52 6.37 3.10
C THR A 23 13.40 6.11 4.34
N LYS A 24 12.93 5.28 5.28
CA LYS A 24 13.68 4.84 6.46
C LYS A 24 14.24 3.43 6.30
N ASN A 25 14.28 2.90 5.06
CA ASN A 25 14.70 1.53 4.76
C ASN A 25 13.91 0.46 5.52
N ARG A 26 12.62 0.69 5.77
CA ARG A 26 11.70 -0.34 6.31
C ARG A 26 10.99 -1.03 5.15
N MET A 27 10.83 -2.35 5.25
CA MET A 27 10.04 -3.12 4.30
C MET A 27 8.55 -2.83 4.52
N CYS A 28 7.89 -2.36 3.48
CA CYS A 28 6.45 -2.13 3.45
C CYS A 28 5.79 -3.05 2.43
N SER A 29 4.51 -3.35 2.65
CA SER A 29 3.69 -4.09 1.70
C SER A 29 2.29 -3.51 1.54
N ILE A 30 1.75 -3.73 0.35
CA ILE A 30 0.32 -3.67 0.05
C ILE A 30 -0.11 -5.08 -0.31
N VAL A 31 -1.10 -5.62 0.40
CA VAL A 31 -1.55 -7.01 0.25
C VAL A 31 -3.06 -7.03 0.10
N GLU A 32 -3.56 -7.68 -0.94
CA GLU A 32 -5.00 -7.99 -1.04
C GLU A 32 -5.44 -8.78 0.19
N SER A 33 -6.57 -8.41 0.75
CA SER A 33 -7.10 -9.06 1.95
C SER A 33 -8.55 -9.47 1.75
N GLU A 34 -9.04 -10.22 2.72
CA GLU A 34 -10.42 -10.67 2.76
C GLU A 34 -11.37 -9.45 2.66
N PRO A 35 -12.54 -9.55 2.04
CA PRO A 35 -13.48 -8.44 2.00
C PRO A 35 -14.07 -8.17 3.39
N ILE A 36 -14.52 -6.93 3.62
CA ILE A 36 -15.42 -6.60 4.74
C ILE A 36 -16.83 -6.48 4.17
N GLY A 37 -17.68 -7.48 4.42
CA GLY A 37 -18.95 -7.60 3.72
C GLY A 37 -18.72 -7.86 2.22
N LYS A 38 -19.21 -6.95 1.37
CA LYS A 38 -19.01 -7.01 -0.10
C LYS A 38 -17.84 -6.14 -0.59
N GLU A 39 -17.22 -5.37 0.31
CA GLU A 39 -16.20 -4.38 -0.05
C GLU A 39 -14.82 -5.04 -0.06
N PRO A 40 -14.08 -5.03 -1.19
CA PRO A 40 -12.72 -5.52 -1.23
C PRO A 40 -11.81 -4.62 -0.40
N THR A 41 -10.83 -5.21 0.28
CA THR A 41 -9.92 -4.45 1.15
C THR A 41 -8.47 -4.86 0.97
N ILE A 42 -7.55 -3.96 1.30
CA ILE A 42 -6.10 -4.20 1.31
C ILE A 42 -5.52 -3.95 2.70
N TRP A 43 -4.46 -4.68 3.05
CA TRP A 43 -3.54 -4.29 4.12
C TRP A 43 -2.42 -3.44 3.53
N CYS A 44 -2.09 -2.31 4.15
CA CYS A 44 -1.02 -1.41 3.73
C CYS A 44 -0.15 -1.00 4.93
N GLY A 45 1.17 -1.02 4.77
CA GLY A 45 2.10 -0.49 5.77
C GLY A 45 3.36 -1.35 5.96
N PRO A 46 4.14 -1.10 7.03
CA PRO A 46 5.35 -1.87 7.33
C PRO A 46 5.05 -3.34 7.61
N ASP A 47 5.88 -4.25 7.10
CA ASP A 47 5.71 -5.71 7.30
C ASP A 47 5.85 -6.13 8.78
N THR A 48 6.57 -5.33 9.58
CA THR A 48 6.93 -5.64 10.98
C THR A 48 6.11 -4.85 12.00
N ALA A 49 5.07 -4.14 11.60
CA ALA A 49 4.27 -3.29 12.47
C ALA A 49 2.78 -3.40 12.15
N ASP A 50 1.96 -2.67 12.91
CA ASP A 50 0.54 -2.57 12.63
C ASP A 50 0.30 -1.96 11.25
N ARG A 51 -0.46 -2.67 10.43
CA ARG A 51 -0.85 -2.25 9.08
C ARG A 51 -2.25 -1.68 9.11
N MET A 52 -2.50 -0.68 8.27
CA MET A 52 -3.86 -0.18 8.06
C MET A 52 -4.61 -1.08 7.09
N ARG A 53 -5.91 -1.24 7.30
CA ARG A 53 -6.81 -1.89 6.34
C ARG A 53 -7.64 -0.82 5.64
N LEU A 54 -7.62 -0.83 4.31
CA LEU A 54 -8.33 0.15 3.49
C LEU A 54 -9.35 -0.55 2.60
N SER A 55 -10.57 -0.01 2.57
CA SER A 55 -11.55 -0.31 1.51
C SER A 55 -11.13 0.27 0.16
N ARG A 56 -11.78 -0.15 -0.94
CA ARG A 56 -11.52 0.42 -2.27
C ARG A 56 -11.77 1.92 -2.29
N ARG A 57 -12.82 2.40 -1.64
CA ARG A 57 -13.13 3.84 -1.55
C ARG A 57 -12.00 4.61 -0.85
N GLN A 58 -11.59 4.17 0.35
CA GLN A 58 -10.53 4.84 1.12
C GLN A 58 -9.17 4.78 0.40
N ALA A 59 -8.86 3.67 -0.27
CA ALA A 59 -7.64 3.56 -1.07
C ALA A 59 -7.64 4.52 -2.26
N GLY A 60 -8.81 4.75 -2.88
CA GLY A 60 -8.97 5.75 -3.95
C GLY A 60 -8.71 7.18 -3.45
N GLU A 61 -9.39 7.59 -2.38
CA GLU A 61 -9.22 8.92 -1.77
C GLU A 61 -7.76 9.17 -1.34
N LEU A 62 -7.11 8.19 -0.73
CA LEU A 62 -5.70 8.29 -0.37
C LEU A 62 -4.79 8.36 -1.62
N GLY A 63 -5.12 7.62 -2.67
CA GLY A 63 -4.39 7.64 -3.93
C GLY A 63 -4.38 9.02 -4.60
N GLU A 64 -5.49 9.74 -4.56
CA GLU A 64 -5.58 11.12 -5.06
C GLU A 64 -4.64 12.06 -4.30
N ILE A 65 -4.63 11.98 -2.96
CA ILE A 65 -3.76 12.78 -2.10
C ILE A 65 -2.28 12.45 -2.36
N LEU A 66 -1.94 11.17 -2.46
CA LEU A 66 -0.57 10.72 -2.73
C LEU A 66 -0.09 11.16 -4.12
N THR A 67 -0.97 11.14 -5.11
CA THR A 67 -0.66 11.62 -6.47
C THR A 67 -0.34 13.11 -6.44
N LYS A 68 -1.21 13.92 -5.82
CA LYS A 68 -0.97 15.36 -5.64
C LYS A 68 0.35 15.65 -4.92
N TYR A 69 0.62 14.93 -3.84
CA TYR A 69 1.89 15.07 -3.11
C TYR A 69 3.10 14.70 -3.97
N SER A 70 3.00 13.65 -4.80
CA SER A 70 4.10 13.24 -5.67
C SER A 70 4.46 14.29 -6.73
N GLU A 71 3.49 15.11 -7.14
CA GLU A 71 3.66 16.17 -8.13
C GLU A 71 4.10 17.49 -7.50
N THR A 72 3.59 17.82 -6.31
CA THR A 72 3.72 19.16 -5.71
C THR A 72 4.60 19.21 -4.46
N GLY A 73 4.84 18.08 -3.80
CA GLY A 73 5.44 18.01 -2.46
C GLY A 73 4.51 18.50 -1.33
N SER A 74 3.23 18.75 -1.63
CA SER A 74 2.23 19.26 -0.69
C SER A 74 0.92 18.46 -0.76
N PHE A 75 0.16 18.43 0.33
CA PHE A 75 -1.21 17.91 0.36
C PHE A 75 -2.25 19.01 0.08
N GLU A 76 -1.88 20.28 0.31
CA GLU A 76 -2.66 21.49 0.01
C GLU A 76 -2.49 21.97 -1.43
#